data_AF-A0A947W923-F1
#
_entry.id   AF-A0A947W923-F1
#
_cell.length_a   1.000
_cell.length_b   1.000
_cell.length_c   1.000
_cell.angle_alpha   90.00
_cell.angle_beta   90.00
_cell.angle_gamma   90.00
#
_symmetry.space_group_name_H-M   'P 1'
#
loop_
_entity.id
_entity.type
_entity.pdbx_description
1 polymer ?
#
loop_
_entity_poly.entity_id
_entity_poly.type
_entity_poly.pdbx_seq_one_letter_code
_entity_poly.pdbx_strand_id
1 'polypeptide(L)'
;MPDFNQFKEKLSTSVNPNLPAKELAEKIVLAVLECEYGKNFTLTPGFAKMVNTLAKSIVTNPDLRRQVLSLASVYFDKNNERTKSIA
;
A
#
# COMPACT_ATOMS: atom_id res chain seq x y z
N MET A 1 5.17 -4.02 -16.59
CA MET A 1 5.25 -4.95 -15.45
C MET A 1 5.61 -4.09 -14.25
N PRO A 2 4.79 -4.04 -13.19
CA PRO A 2 5.03 -3.16 -12.05
C PRO A 2 6.40 -3.44 -11.45
N ASP A 3 7.15 -2.38 -11.15
CA ASP A 3 8.42 -2.53 -10.44
C ASP A 3 8.13 -2.87 -8.97
N PHE A 4 8.11 -4.17 -8.71
CA PHE A 4 7.80 -4.74 -7.41
C PHE A 4 8.80 -4.30 -6.32
N ASN A 5 10.03 -3.94 -6.70
CA ASN A 5 11.04 -3.46 -5.77
C ASN A 5 10.80 -2.00 -5.39
N GLN A 6 10.41 -1.14 -6.34
CA GLN A 6 9.97 0.23 -6.03
C GLN A 6 8.71 0.25 -5.17
N PHE A 7 7.75 -0.64 -5.48
CA PHE A 7 6.55 -0.80 -4.67
C PHE A 7 6.92 -1.15 -3.23
N LYS A 8 7.86 -2.10 -3.08
CA LYS A 8 8.35 -2.55 -1.79
C LYS A 8 9.03 -1.41 -1.03
N GLU A 9 9.90 -0.63 -1.65
CA GLU A 9 10.62 0.46 -0.97
C GLU A 9 9.67 1.57 -0.48
N LYS A 10 8.71 1.97 -1.33
CA LYS A 10 7.75 3.02 -0.98
C LYS A 10 6.84 2.63 0.17
N LEU A 11 6.35 1.39 0.18
CA LEU A 11 5.48 0.90 1.25
C LEU A 11 6.22 0.84 2.60
N SER A 12 7.50 0.46 2.61
CA SER A 12 8.30 0.36 3.85
C SER A 12 8.49 1.72 4.49
N THR A 13 8.65 2.73 3.65
CA THR A 13 8.95 4.09 4.09
C THR A 13 7.69 4.82 4.57
N SER A 14 6.51 4.41 4.09
CA SER A 14 5.26 5.16 4.29
C SER A 14 4.20 4.45 5.14
N VAL A 15 4.43 3.19 5.52
CA VAL A 15 3.53 2.43 6.39
C VAL A 15 4.06 2.41 7.82
N ASN A 16 3.33 3.07 8.71
CA ASN A 16 3.53 3.02 10.16
C ASN A 16 2.47 2.09 10.80
N PRO A 17 2.84 1.20 11.75
CA PRO A 17 1.91 0.30 12.43
C PRO A 17 0.68 0.98 13.07
N ASN A 18 0.79 2.27 13.41
CA ASN A 18 -0.28 3.03 14.05
C ASN A 18 -1.26 3.71 13.07
N LEU A 19 -1.17 3.45 11.77
CA LEU A 19 -2.08 4.04 10.79
C LEU A 19 -3.48 3.42 10.85
N PRO A 20 -4.56 4.23 10.77
CA PRO A 20 -5.90 3.70 10.64
C PRO A 20 -6.06 2.95 9.32
N ALA A 21 -6.90 1.92 9.31
CA ALA A 21 -7.04 0.98 8.18
C ALA A 21 -7.34 1.65 6.82
N LYS A 22 -8.05 2.77 6.83
CA LYS A 22 -8.33 3.57 5.62
C LYS A 22 -7.07 4.23 5.07
N GLU A 23 -6.26 4.84 5.92
CA GLU A 23 -5.01 5.49 5.51
C GLU A 23 -4.00 4.46 5.03
N LEU A 24 -3.94 3.29 5.66
CA LEU A 24 -3.13 2.17 5.19
C LEU A 24 -3.56 1.75 3.77
N ALA A 25 -4.86 1.60 3.52
CA ALA A 25 -5.38 1.26 2.20
C ALA A 25 -5.08 2.36 1.16
N GLU A 26 -5.16 3.63 1.54
CA GLU A 26 -4.79 4.75 0.65
C GLU A 26 -3.31 4.71 0.27
N LYS A 27 -2.41 4.45 1.23
CA LYS A 27 -0.96 4.32 0.97
C LYS A 27 -0.64 3.14 0.06
N ILE A 28 -1.31 2.00 0.25
CA ILE A 28 -1.14 0.82 -0.61
C ILE A 28 -1.59 1.13 -2.04
N VAL A 29 -2.80 1.68 -2.20
CA VAL A 29 -3.35 2.02 -3.52
C VAL A 29 -2.46 3.04 -4.23
N LEU A 30 -1.99 4.07 -3.52
CA LEU A 30 -1.10 5.08 -4.08
C LEU A 30 0.22 4.47 -4.53
N ALA A 31 0.83 3.61 -3.71
CA ALA A 31 2.07 2.93 -4.06
C ALA A 31 1.92 2.01 -5.29
N VAL A 32 0.81 1.25 -5.40
CA VAL A 32 0.54 0.41 -6.58
C VAL A 32 0.40 1.27 -7.84
N LEU A 33 -0.44 2.29 -7.79
CA LEU A 33 -0.73 3.14 -8.95
C LEU A 33 0.51 3.93 -9.39
N GLU A 34 1.33 4.40 -8.45
CA GLU A 34 2.58 5.09 -8.77
C GLU A 34 3.61 4.14 -9.39
N CYS A 35 3.63 2.85 -9.02
CA CYS A 35 4.54 1.86 -9.61
C CYS A 35 4.08 1.39 -11.00
N GLU A 36 2.77 1.30 -11.23
CA GLU A 36 2.20 0.89 -12.53
C GLU A 36 2.22 2.02 -13.56
N TYR A 37 1.83 3.23 -13.15
CA TYR A 37 1.57 4.35 -14.06
C TYR A 37 2.57 5.51 -13.91
N GLY A 38 3.50 5.40 -12.96
CA GLY A 38 4.50 6.44 -12.67
C GLY A 38 3.94 7.64 -11.90
N LYS A 39 4.84 8.50 -11.41
CA LYS A 39 4.50 9.71 -10.64
C LYS A 39 3.62 10.70 -11.40
N ASN A 40 3.68 10.73 -12.73
CA ASN A 40 2.86 11.66 -13.51
C ASN A 40 1.36 11.34 -13.40
N PHE A 41 1.02 10.07 -13.20
CA PHE A 41 -0.36 9.64 -13.02
C PHE A 41 -0.96 10.15 -11.70
N THR A 42 -0.14 10.31 -10.66
CA THR A 42 -0.59 10.81 -9.35
C THR A 42 -0.98 12.30 -9.37
N LEU A 43 -0.59 13.03 -10.42
CA LEU A 43 -0.89 14.45 -10.61
C LEU A 43 -2.19 14.70 -11.38
N THR A 44 -2.87 13.64 -11.82
CA THR A 44 -4.10 13.79 -12.61
C THR A 44 -5.27 14.31 -11.77
N PRO A 45 -6.09 15.23 -12.31
CA PRO A 45 -7.28 15.70 -11.61
C PRO A 45 -8.23 14.51 -11.36
N GLY A 46 -8.59 14.31 -10.10
CA GLY A 46 -9.43 13.18 -9.68
C GLY A 46 -8.65 11.98 -9.13
N PHE A 47 -7.32 11.95 -9.23
CA PHE A 47 -6.49 10.89 -8.65
C PHE A 47 -6.75 10.69 -7.16
N ALA A 48 -6.73 11.77 -6.37
CA ALA A 48 -7.00 11.72 -4.93
C ALA A 48 -8.40 11.15 -4.62
N LYS A 49 -9.42 11.49 -5.43
CA LYS A 49 -10.79 10.97 -5.28
C LYS A 49 -10.87 9.48 -5.63
N MET A 50 -10.13 9.05 -6.64
CA MET A 50 -10.02 7.64 -7.03
C MET A 50 -9.35 6.82 -5.91
N VAL A 51 -8.22 7.28 -5.38
CA VAL A 51 -7.53 6.62 -4.25
C VAL A 51 -8.44 6.50 -3.03
N ASN A 52 -9.14 7.58 -2.67
CA ASN A 52 -10.08 7.57 -1.54
C ASN A 52 -11.25 6.59 -1.77
N THR A 53 -11.80 6.55 -2.99
CA THR A 53 -12.87 5.60 -3.36
C THR A 53 -12.39 4.15 -3.25
N LEU A 54 -11.21 3.85 -3.76
CA LEU A 54 -10.62 2.51 -3.72
C LEU A 54 -10.31 2.09 -2.28
N ALA A 55 -9.71 2.98 -1.49
CA ALA A 55 -9.43 2.71 -0.08
C ALA A 55 -10.73 2.50 0.72
N LYS A 56 -11.76 3.31 0.47
CA LYS A 56 -13.07 3.13 1.08
C LYS A 56 -13.65 1.77 0.71
N SER A 57 -13.58 1.37 -0.57
CA SER A 57 -14.05 0.07 -1.05
C SER A 57 -13.33 -1.10 -0.36
N ILE A 58 -12.01 -1.02 -0.22
CA ILE A 58 -11.18 -2.00 0.49
C ILE A 58 -11.62 -2.12 1.96
N VAL A 59 -11.86 -0.99 2.63
CA VAL A 59 -12.28 -1.02 4.04
C VAL A 59 -13.73 -1.49 4.16
N THR A 60 -14.63 -1.16 3.24
CA THR A 60 -16.05 -1.55 3.34
C THR A 60 -16.32 -2.98 2.91
N ASN A 61 -15.50 -3.56 2.03
CA ASN A 61 -15.67 -4.93 1.55
C ASN A 61 -14.73 -5.90 2.32
N PRO A 62 -15.28 -6.85 3.11
CA PRO A 62 -14.49 -7.77 3.92
C PRO A 62 -13.50 -8.62 3.12
N ASP A 63 -13.86 -9.04 1.90
CA ASP A 63 -12.99 -9.88 1.07
C ASP A 63 -11.81 -9.10 0.52
N LEU A 64 -12.05 -7.88 0.04
CA LEU A 64 -10.97 -6.98 -0.40
C LEU A 64 -10.06 -6.62 0.76
N ARG A 65 -10.65 -6.36 1.94
CA ARG A 65 -9.88 -6.11 3.17
C ARG A 65 -8.96 -7.27 3.49
N ARG A 66 -9.46 -8.51 3.46
CA ARG A 66 -8.68 -9.71 3.75
C ARG A 66 -7.53 -9.91 2.76
N GLN A 67 -7.77 -9.69 1.48
CA GLN A 67 -6.73 -9.80 0.45
C GLN A 67 -5.61 -8.76 0.66
N VAL A 68 -5.99 -7.50 0.91
CA VAL A 68 -5.04 -6.42 1.17
C VAL A 68 -4.27 -6.63 2.46
N LEU A 69 -4.94 -7.07 3.53
CA LEU A 69 -4.30 -7.38 4.81
C LEU A 69 -3.36 -8.59 4.70
N SER A 70 -3.70 -9.61 3.92
CA SER A 70 -2.80 -10.75 3.66
C SER A 70 -1.51 -10.29 2.97
N LEU A 71 -1.65 -9.46 1.94
CA LEU A 71 -0.52 -8.83 1.24
C LEU A 71 0.33 -7.96 2.19
N ALA A 72 -0.32 -7.17 3.05
CA ALA A 72 0.35 -6.36 4.05
C ALA A 72 1.02 -7.21 5.16
N SER A 73 0.42 -8.33 5.57
CA SER A 73 1.00 -9.23 6.57
C SER A 73 2.29 -9.88 6.07
N VAL A 74 2.26 -10.45 4.86
CA VAL A 74 3.45 -11.00 4.18
C VAL A 74 4.57 -9.95 4.08
N TYR A 75 4.18 -8.68 3.97
CA TYR A 75 5.08 -7.56 3.90
C TYR A 75 5.71 -7.21 5.26
N PHE A 76 4.90 -7.14 6.32
CA PHE A 76 5.40 -6.88 7.67
C PHE A 76 6.30 -8.00 8.19
N ASP A 77 5.95 -9.26 7.93
CA ASP A 77 6.77 -10.41 8.32
C ASP A 77 8.16 -10.36 7.66
N LYS A 78 8.23 -10.00 6.37
CA LYS A 78 9.51 -9.81 5.66
C LYS A 78 10.38 -8.67 6.21
N ASN A 79 9.79 -7.65 6.81
CA ASN A 79 10.53 -6.56 7.46
C ASN A 79 10.97 -6.93 8.89
N ASN A 80 10.16 -7.72 9.62
CA ASN A 80 10.52 -8.22 10.95
C ASN A 80 11.62 -9.28 10.92
N GLU A 81 11.69 -10.11 9.88
CA GLU A 81 12.84 -11.03 9.70
C GLU A 81 14.13 -10.25 9.39
N ARG A 82 14.02 -9.12 8.67
CA ARG A 82 15.16 -8.23 8.41
C ARG A 82 15.70 -7.57 9.67
N THR A 83 14.86 -7.23 10.64
CA THR A 83 15.30 -6.71 11.94
C THR A 83 15.84 -7.79 12.88
N LYS A 84 15.38 -9.05 12.79
CA LYS A 84 15.97 -10.16 13.56
C LYS A 84 17.33 -10.64 13.05
N SER A 85 17.65 -10.46 11.77
CA SER A 85 18.93 -10.89 11.20
C SER A 85 20.11 -9.93 11.46
N ILE A 86 19.89 -8.80 12.15
CA ILE A 86 20.91 -7.79 12.48
C ILE A 86 21.03 -7.60 14.01
N ALA A 87 20.45 -8.50 14.81
CA ALA A 87 20.57 -8.51 16.26
C ALA A 87 21.49 -9.64 16.75
#